data_AF-A0A946Y2J6-F1
#
_entry.id   AF-A0A946Y2J6-F1
#
_cell.length_a   1.000
_cell.length_b   1.000
_cell.length_c   1.000
_cell.angle_alpha   90.00
_cell.angle_beta   90.00
_cell.angle_gamma   90.00
#
_symmetry.space_group_name_H-M   'P 1'
#
loop_
_entity.id
_entity.type
_entity.pdbx_description
1 polymer ?
#
loop_
_entity_poly.entity_id
_entity_poly.type
_entity_poly.pdbx_seq_one_letter_code
_entity_poly.pdbx_strand_id
1 'polypeptide(L)'
;MRNRLLDNPFLLLSPVALAMSLLLIFASADSRETSTFDHLTTGFRLEGMHAKAECEACHSDGLFAGTPTTCGECHSQASRTRATWKPATHLVTSDRCDSCHRSFSWVPVMRFDHLEATGSCSSCHNNRIVSGQPANHVVTTEECDSCHNTRFWR
;
A
#
# COMPACT_ATOMS: atom_id res chain seq x y z
N MET A 1 -10.70 89.61 -27.84
CA MET A 1 -11.12 88.27 -27.36
C MET A 1 -9.96 87.30 -27.53
N ARG A 2 -9.30 86.88 -26.45
CA ARG A 2 -8.52 85.63 -26.38
C ARG A 2 -8.23 85.28 -24.92
N ASN A 3 -8.82 84.15 -24.51
CA ASN A 3 -8.79 83.49 -23.21
C ASN A 3 -7.37 83.26 -22.69
N ARG A 4 -7.11 83.59 -21.43
CA ARG A 4 -5.98 83.05 -20.65
C ARG A 4 -6.54 82.26 -19.47
N LEU A 5 -6.85 80.99 -19.72
CA LEU A 5 -7.14 79.95 -18.73
C LEU A 5 -6.00 78.93 -18.75
N LEU A 6 -4.78 79.34 -18.38
CA LEU A 6 -3.63 78.43 -18.31
C LEU A 6 -2.72 78.80 -17.13
N ASP A 7 -3.27 78.81 -15.91
CA ASP A 7 -2.48 78.81 -14.66
C ASP A 7 -3.18 77.86 -13.67
N ASN A 8 -3.13 76.55 -13.93
CA ASN A 8 -3.61 75.55 -12.96
C ASN A 8 -2.56 74.44 -12.79
N PRO A 9 -1.81 74.40 -11.66
CA PRO A 9 -0.65 73.54 -11.51
C PRO A 9 -0.99 72.08 -11.13
N PHE A 10 -2.25 71.67 -11.22
CA PHE A 10 -2.73 70.36 -10.73
C PHE A 10 -2.73 69.22 -11.77
N LEU A 11 -2.20 69.42 -12.99
CA LEU A 11 -2.26 68.42 -14.07
C LEU A 11 -0.98 67.60 -14.29
N LEU A 12 -0.22 67.28 -13.23
CA LEU A 12 0.91 66.34 -13.30
C LEU A 12 0.82 65.25 -12.21
N LEU A 13 -0.33 64.61 -12.09
CA LEU A 13 -0.42 63.29 -11.45
C LEU A 13 -0.41 62.22 -12.54
N SER A 14 0.78 61.64 -12.74
CA SER A 14 1.02 60.53 -13.66
C SER A 14 0.13 59.32 -13.29
N PRO A 15 -0.49 58.63 -14.25
CA PRO A 15 -1.37 57.47 -14.00
C PRO A 15 -0.65 56.27 -13.36
N VAL A 16 0.68 56.32 -13.20
CA VAL A 16 1.49 55.26 -12.62
C VAL A 16 1.31 55.15 -11.10
N ALA A 17 0.97 56.23 -10.39
CA ALA A 17 0.92 56.24 -8.92
C ALA A 17 -0.32 55.58 -8.30
N LEU A 18 -1.40 55.35 -9.06
CA LEU A 18 -2.64 54.77 -8.53
C LEU A 18 -2.72 53.23 -8.64
N ALA A 19 -1.83 52.61 -9.43
CA ALA A 19 -1.81 51.16 -9.63
C ALA A 19 -0.99 50.40 -8.56
N MET A 20 -0.20 51.09 -7.74
CA MET A 20 0.73 50.48 -6.77
C MET A 20 0.18 50.35 -5.35
N SER A 21 -1.08 50.71 -5.10
CA SER A 21 -1.71 50.65 -3.77
C SER A 21 -2.86 49.64 -3.68
N LEU A 22 -3.15 48.89 -4.75
CA LEU A 22 -4.16 47.82 -4.78
C LEU A 22 -3.54 46.40 -4.89
N LEU A 23 -2.35 46.19 -4.32
CA LEU A 23 -1.63 44.90 -4.40
C LEU A 23 -1.11 44.39 -3.04
N LEU A 24 -1.69 44.82 -1.92
CA LEU A 24 -1.28 44.37 -0.58
C LEU A 24 -2.33 43.49 0.14
N ILE A 25 -3.36 42.98 -0.55
CA ILE A 25 -4.42 42.17 0.07
C ILE A 25 -4.16 40.65 0.01
N PHE A 26 -3.04 40.18 -0.56
CA PHE A 26 -2.79 38.74 -0.70
C PHE A 26 -1.48 38.31 -0.04
N ALA A 27 -1.42 38.32 1.30
CA ALA A 27 -0.39 37.59 2.02
C ALA A 27 -0.86 37.10 3.40
N SER A 28 -2.07 36.53 3.47
CA SER A 28 -2.32 35.50 4.49
C SER A 28 -1.84 34.17 3.91
N ALA A 29 -0.54 33.91 4.04
CA ALA A 29 -0.02 32.56 3.92
C ALA A 29 -0.50 31.78 5.16
N ASP A 30 -1.74 31.30 5.09
CA ASP A 30 -2.21 30.25 6.00
C ASP A 30 -1.40 29.00 5.65
N SER A 31 -0.33 28.76 6.39
CA SER A 31 0.32 27.46 6.39
C SER A 31 -0.68 26.48 6.95
N ARG A 32 -1.49 25.88 6.06
CA ARG A 32 -2.13 24.61 6.36
C ARG A 32 -1.01 23.65 6.72
N GLU A 33 -0.80 23.49 8.02
CA GLU A 33 -0.07 22.38 8.58
C GLU A 33 -0.83 21.15 8.09
N THR A 34 -0.28 20.52 7.06
CA THR A 34 -0.71 19.19 6.67
C THR A 34 -0.28 18.32 7.83
N SER A 35 -1.19 18.14 8.78
CA SER A 35 -1.15 17.01 9.71
C SER A 35 -0.90 15.80 8.83
N THR A 36 0.36 15.36 8.82
CA THR A 36 0.82 14.34 7.90
C THR A 36 0.31 13.05 8.51
N PHE A 37 -0.89 12.64 8.12
CA PHE A 37 -1.52 11.44 8.62
C PHE A 37 -0.58 10.25 8.35
N ASP A 38 -0.01 9.71 9.42
CA ASP A 38 0.94 8.61 9.33
C ASP A 38 0.20 7.27 9.33
N HIS A 39 0.23 6.58 8.20
CA HIS A 39 -0.36 5.25 8.06
C HIS A 39 0.28 4.21 9.01
N LEU A 40 1.47 4.47 9.56
CA LEU A 40 2.07 3.60 10.59
C LEU A 40 1.24 3.54 11.86
N THR A 41 0.43 4.58 12.15
CA THR A 41 -0.47 4.61 13.31
C THR A 41 -1.66 3.67 13.15
N THR A 42 -2.01 3.28 11.92
CA THR A 42 -3.11 2.34 11.63
C THR A 42 -2.64 0.89 11.47
N GLY A 43 -1.33 0.66 11.50
CA GLY A 43 -0.73 -0.66 11.33
C GLY A 43 -0.50 -1.09 9.88
N PHE A 44 -0.88 -0.27 8.89
CA PHE A 44 -0.57 -0.53 7.47
C PHE A 44 0.56 0.38 7.00
N ARG A 45 1.74 -0.16 6.77
CA ARG A 45 2.88 0.62 6.27
C ARG A 45 2.79 0.79 4.76
N LEU A 46 2.74 2.05 4.30
CA LEU A 46 2.89 2.39 2.88
C LEU A 46 4.36 2.26 2.48
N GLU A 47 4.75 1.07 2.02
CA GLU A 47 6.11 0.78 1.54
C GLU A 47 6.08 -0.02 0.24
N GLY A 48 7.22 -0.14 -0.44
CA GLY A 48 7.33 -0.86 -1.71
C GLY A 48 6.35 -0.31 -2.75
N MET A 49 5.52 -1.19 -3.33
CA MET A 49 4.50 -0.81 -4.30
C MET A 49 3.28 -0.11 -3.68
N HIS A 50 2.97 -0.36 -2.40
CA HIS A 50 1.86 0.31 -1.70
C HIS A 50 2.15 1.80 -1.49
N ALA A 51 3.42 2.19 -1.37
CA ALA A 51 3.82 3.61 -1.29
C ALA A 51 3.48 4.42 -2.56
N LYS A 52 3.18 3.76 -3.67
CA LYS A 52 2.81 4.40 -4.95
C LYS A 52 1.32 4.33 -5.24
N ALA A 53 0.53 3.71 -4.35
CA ALA A 53 -0.91 3.64 -4.54
C ALA A 53 -1.54 5.02 -4.36
N GLU A 54 -2.50 5.35 -5.23
CA GLU A 54 -3.35 6.53 -5.05
C GLU A 54 -4.32 6.29 -3.89
N CYS A 55 -4.77 7.36 -3.24
CA CYS A 55 -5.60 7.30 -2.03
C CYS A 55 -6.86 6.45 -2.25
N GLU A 56 -7.51 6.64 -3.39
CA GLU A 56 -8.78 6.04 -3.78
C GLU A 56 -8.65 4.55 -4.11
N ALA A 57 -7.43 4.06 -4.34
CA ALA A 57 -7.18 2.64 -4.58
C ALA A 57 -7.55 1.77 -3.36
N CYS A 58 -7.45 2.34 -2.16
CA CYS A 58 -7.78 1.70 -0.89
C CYS A 58 -8.99 2.35 -0.20
N HIS A 59 -9.07 3.68 -0.24
CA HIS A 59 -10.12 4.45 0.41
C HIS A 59 -11.28 4.71 -0.55
N SER A 60 -12.09 3.66 -0.76
CA SER A 60 -13.29 3.75 -1.60
C SER A 60 -14.23 4.85 -1.09
N ASP A 61 -14.77 5.64 -2.01
CA ASP A 61 -15.68 6.76 -1.73
C ASP A 61 -15.13 7.82 -0.75
N GLY A 62 -13.80 7.88 -0.59
CA GLY A 62 -13.15 8.77 0.37
C GLY A 62 -13.33 8.34 1.83
N LEU A 63 -13.74 7.09 2.08
CA LEU A 63 -13.84 6.54 3.43
C LEU A 63 -12.47 6.04 3.89
N PHE A 64 -11.85 6.79 4.79
CA PHE A 64 -10.53 6.46 5.33
C PHE A 64 -10.55 5.50 6.52
N ALA A 65 -11.64 5.51 7.29
CA ALA A 65 -11.81 4.64 8.44
C ALA A 65 -12.33 3.26 8.01
N GLY A 66 -11.78 2.20 8.61
CA GLY A 66 -12.22 0.83 8.34
C GLY A 66 -11.68 0.22 7.04
N THR A 67 -10.77 0.90 6.35
CA THR A 67 -10.01 0.28 5.25
C THR A 67 -9.24 -0.92 5.77
N PRO A 68 -9.43 -2.12 5.19
CA PRO A 68 -8.77 -3.32 5.66
C PRO A 68 -7.24 -3.23 5.59
N THR A 69 -6.56 -3.80 6.59
CA THR A 69 -5.10 -3.85 6.65
C THR A 69 -4.53 -5.25 6.45
N THR A 70 -5.41 -6.26 6.34
CA THR A 70 -5.04 -7.65 6.07
C THR A 70 -4.85 -7.89 4.58
N CYS A 71 -3.83 -8.67 4.22
CA CYS A 71 -3.40 -8.82 2.83
C CYS A 71 -4.52 -9.31 1.90
N GLY A 72 -5.28 -10.32 2.32
CA GLY A 72 -6.31 -10.99 1.50
C GLY A 72 -7.53 -10.13 1.19
N GLU A 73 -7.79 -9.08 1.96
CA GLU A 73 -8.94 -8.19 1.70
C GLU A 73 -8.73 -7.34 0.45
N CYS A 74 -7.47 -7.08 0.07
CA CYS A 74 -7.08 -6.44 -1.19
C CYS A 74 -6.55 -7.44 -2.22
N HIS A 75 -5.69 -8.36 -1.81
CA HIS A 75 -5.06 -9.36 -2.68
C HIS A 75 -5.94 -10.60 -2.88
N SER A 76 -7.20 -10.40 -3.28
CA SER A 76 -8.15 -11.47 -3.60
C SER A 76 -8.94 -11.16 -4.87
N GLN A 77 -9.52 -12.21 -5.47
CA GLN A 77 -10.32 -12.07 -6.70
C GLN A 77 -11.61 -11.25 -6.50
N ALA A 78 -12.12 -11.21 -5.27
CA ALA A 78 -13.36 -10.53 -4.94
C ALA A 78 -13.16 -9.09 -4.44
N SER A 79 -11.91 -8.64 -4.29
CA SER A 79 -11.62 -7.30 -3.80
C SER A 79 -12.00 -6.21 -4.80
N ARG A 80 -12.42 -5.06 -4.28
CA ARG A 80 -12.62 -3.83 -5.07
C ARG A 80 -11.29 -3.18 -5.45
N THR A 81 -10.24 -3.40 -4.66
CA THR A 81 -8.90 -2.93 -4.97
C THR A 81 -8.29 -3.82 -6.04
N ARG A 82 -7.84 -3.24 -7.14
CA ARG A 82 -7.17 -3.98 -8.22
C ARG A 82 -5.74 -4.32 -7.80
N ALA A 83 -5.58 -5.42 -7.08
CA ALA A 83 -4.29 -5.98 -6.72
C ALA A 83 -4.09 -7.35 -7.37
N THR A 84 -2.84 -7.82 -7.42
CA THR A 84 -2.57 -9.25 -7.71
C THR A 84 -3.04 -10.10 -6.54
N TRP A 85 -3.37 -11.36 -6.76
CA TRP A 85 -3.79 -12.30 -5.72
C TRP A 85 -3.05 -13.63 -5.88
N LYS A 86 -3.27 -14.56 -4.94
CA LYS A 86 -2.70 -15.91 -5.00
C LYS A 86 -3.10 -16.60 -6.32
N PRO A 87 -2.16 -16.88 -7.25
CA PRO A 87 -2.48 -17.57 -8.48
C PRO A 87 -2.84 -19.04 -8.21
N ALA A 88 -3.49 -19.69 -9.18
CA ALA A 88 -3.81 -21.13 -9.09
C ALA A 88 -2.56 -22.03 -8.96
N THR A 89 -1.38 -21.54 -9.35
CA THR A 89 -0.09 -22.21 -9.21
C THR A 89 0.59 -21.97 -7.86
N HIS A 90 -0.03 -21.19 -6.96
CA HIS A 90 0.48 -20.97 -5.61
C HIS A 90 0.36 -22.25 -4.76
N LEU A 91 1.26 -22.42 -3.80
CA LEU A 91 1.18 -23.51 -2.82
C LEU A 91 -0.11 -23.39 -1.99
N VAL A 92 -0.74 -24.52 -1.67
CA VAL A 92 -1.96 -24.56 -0.85
C VAL A 92 -1.59 -24.22 0.59
N THR A 93 -1.87 -22.97 0.98
CA THR A 93 -1.42 -22.35 2.23
C THR A 93 -2.52 -21.47 2.82
N SER A 94 -2.41 -21.14 4.10
CA SER A 94 -3.28 -20.18 4.80
C SER A 94 -3.19 -18.78 4.17
N ASP A 95 -4.13 -17.90 4.52
CA ASP A 95 -4.14 -16.49 4.09
C ASP A 95 -3.26 -15.56 4.94
N ARG A 96 -2.37 -16.13 5.79
CA ARG A 96 -1.32 -15.38 6.49
C ARG A 96 -0.15 -15.11 5.56
N CYS A 97 -0.37 -14.20 4.62
CA CYS A 97 0.61 -13.90 3.57
C CYS A 97 1.97 -13.47 4.13
N ASP A 98 2.00 -12.78 5.27
CA ASP A 98 3.20 -12.30 5.96
C ASP A 98 4.04 -13.43 6.59
N SER A 99 3.46 -14.61 6.80
CA SER A 99 4.20 -15.81 7.19
C SER A 99 5.14 -16.31 6.07
N CYS A 100 4.86 -15.94 4.81
CA CYS A 100 5.65 -16.29 3.65
C CYS A 100 6.26 -15.08 2.93
N HIS A 101 5.58 -13.94 2.81
CA HIS A 101 5.98 -12.82 1.97
C HIS A 101 6.26 -11.55 2.80
N ARG A 102 7.33 -10.84 2.48
CA ARG A 102 7.54 -9.48 3.00
C ARG A 102 6.83 -8.45 2.13
N SER A 103 6.03 -7.58 2.72
CA SER A 103 5.32 -6.46 2.05
C SER A 103 6.22 -5.63 1.13
N PHE A 104 7.45 -5.34 1.57
CA PHE A 104 8.36 -4.48 0.82
C PHE A 104 8.92 -5.12 -0.47
N SER A 105 9.20 -6.43 -0.47
CA SER A 105 9.93 -7.11 -1.57
C SER A 105 9.17 -8.26 -2.21
N TRP A 106 7.99 -8.61 -1.69
CA TRP A 106 7.13 -9.72 -2.09
C TRP A 106 7.88 -11.01 -2.47
N VAL A 107 8.95 -11.32 -1.72
CA VAL A 107 9.70 -12.56 -1.84
C VAL A 107 9.41 -13.48 -0.66
N PRO A 108 9.49 -14.82 -0.85
CA PRO A 108 9.39 -15.78 0.24
C PRO A 108 10.41 -15.50 1.36
N VAL A 109 10.00 -15.67 2.62
CA VAL A 109 10.88 -15.68 3.78
C VAL A 109 11.66 -16.99 3.83
N MET A 110 12.84 -16.96 4.46
CA MET A 110 13.73 -18.13 4.51
C MET A 110 13.29 -19.22 5.50
N ARG A 111 12.21 -19.00 6.26
CA ARG A 111 11.69 -19.95 7.26
C ARG A 111 10.20 -20.14 7.05
N PHE A 112 9.77 -21.39 6.97
CA PHE A 112 8.39 -21.76 6.70
C PHE A 112 7.81 -22.49 7.90
N ASP A 113 6.73 -21.95 8.47
CA ASP A 113 5.96 -22.62 9.51
C ASP A 113 4.94 -23.58 8.85
N HIS A 114 5.01 -24.88 9.15
CA HIS A 114 4.09 -25.85 8.55
C HIS A 114 2.65 -25.67 9.02
N LEU A 115 2.38 -24.89 10.07
CA LEU A 115 1.02 -24.49 10.45
C LEU A 115 0.32 -23.68 9.35
N GLU A 116 1.09 -23.05 8.45
CA GLU A 116 0.57 -22.32 7.31
C GLU A 116 0.33 -23.21 6.08
N ALA A 117 0.78 -24.47 6.11
CA ALA A 117 0.50 -25.45 5.07
C ALA A 117 -0.92 -26.02 5.27
N THR A 118 -1.84 -25.74 4.35
CA THR A 118 -3.22 -26.24 4.43
C THR A 118 -3.51 -27.35 3.42
N GLY A 119 -2.54 -27.68 2.55
CA GLY A 119 -2.61 -28.81 1.63
C GLY A 119 -1.96 -30.09 2.16
N SER A 120 -2.00 -31.14 1.34
CA SER A 120 -1.34 -32.43 1.62
C SER A 120 0.18 -32.30 1.66
N CYS A 121 0.84 -33.11 2.49
CA CYS A 121 2.31 -33.09 2.63
C CYS A 121 2.98 -33.38 1.30
N SER A 122 2.46 -34.38 0.58
CA SER A 122 2.93 -34.80 -0.74
C SER A 122 2.80 -33.73 -1.83
N SER A 123 1.98 -32.69 -1.63
CA SER A 123 1.86 -31.59 -2.61
C SER A 123 3.15 -30.76 -2.71
N CYS A 124 3.95 -30.72 -1.64
CA CYS A 124 5.23 -30.01 -1.57
C CYS A 124 6.42 -30.97 -1.44
N HIS A 125 6.29 -32.02 -0.64
CA HIS A 125 7.30 -33.05 -0.39
C HIS A 125 7.29 -34.13 -1.49
N ASN A 126 7.48 -33.69 -2.74
CA ASN A 126 7.38 -34.51 -3.95
C ASN A 126 8.69 -34.60 -4.75
N ASN A 127 9.82 -34.22 -4.15
CA ASN A 127 11.13 -34.15 -4.79
C ASN A 127 11.22 -33.15 -5.95
N ARG A 128 10.22 -32.29 -6.16
CA ARG A 128 10.26 -31.18 -7.11
C ARG A 128 10.36 -29.84 -6.41
N ILE A 129 9.53 -29.63 -5.39
CA ILE A 129 9.47 -28.37 -4.63
C ILE A 129 10.39 -28.50 -3.41
N VAL A 130 10.14 -29.50 -2.58
CA VAL A 130 10.96 -29.88 -1.43
C VAL A 130 11.19 -31.37 -1.48
N SER A 131 12.33 -31.82 -0.93
CA SER A 131 12.62 -33.24 -0.76
C SER A 131 11.47 -33.95 -0.07
N GLY A 132 11.09 -35.11 -0.63
CA GLY A 132 10.07 -35.99 -0.07
C GLY A 132 10.63 -36.95 0.97
N GLN A 133 10.11 -38.17 0.95
CA GLN A 133 10.60 -39.28 1.78
C GLN A 133 12.10 -39.53 1.52
N PRO A 134 12.97 -39.54 2.55
CA PRO A 134 14.39 -39.83 2.38
C PRO A 134 14.62 -41.30 1.98
N ALA A 135 15.81 -41.62 1.47
CA ALA A 135 16.12 -42.94 0.91
C ALA A 135 15.97 -44.11 1.93
N ASN A 136 16.07 -43.82 3.22
CA ASN A 136 15.91 -44.78 4.32
C ASN A 136 14.50 -44.78 4.95
N HIS A 137 13.54 -44.06 4.36
CA HIS A 137 12.15 -44.06 4.80
C HIS A 137 11.45 -45.36 4.38
N VAL A 138 10.44 -45.77 5.15
CA VAL A 138 9.57 -46.88 4.76
C VAL A 138 8.80 -46.52 3.48
N VAL A 139 8.76 -47.41 2.49
CA VAL A 139 7.98 -47.17 1.27
C VAL A 139 6.50 -47.20 1.61
N THR A 140 5.81 -46.07 1.41
CA THR A 140 4.38 -45.92 1.66
C THR A 140 3.77 -44.88 0.72
N THR A 141 2.49 -45.06 0.42
CA THR A 141 1.65 -44.09 -0.32
C THR A 141 0.75 -43.26 0.58
N GLU A 142 0.76 -43.53 1.89
CA GLU A 142 0.00 -42.76 2.88
C GLU A 142 0.60 -41.36 3.09
N GLU A 143 -0.25 -40.39 3.47
CA GLU A 143 0.21 -39.05 3.85
C GLU A 143 1.00 -39.07 5.16
N CYS A 144 1.88 -38.08 5.33
CA CYS A 144 2.87 -38.08 6.41
C CYS A 144 2.22 -38.09 7.80
N ASP A 145 1.08 -37.43 7.96
CA ASP A 145 0.32 -37.32 9.21
C ASP A 145 -0.31 -38.64 9.69
N SER A 146 -0.38 -39.66 8.82
CA SER A 146 -0.78 -41.02 9.19
C SER A 146 0.20 -41.69 10.16
N CYS A 147 1.49 -41.33 10.08
CA CYS A 147 2.55 -41.89 10.94
C CYS A 147 3.29 -40.84 11.77
N HIS A 148 3.32 -39.59 11.32
CA HIS A 148 4.05 -38.50 11.96
C HIS A 148 3.12 -37.53 12.67
N ASN A 149 3.51 -37.11 13.88
CA ASN A 149 2.91 -35.95 14.50
C ASN A 149 3.53 -34.67 13.92
N THR A 150 2.88 -34.15 12.88
CA THR A 150 3.35 -32.99 12.10
C THR A 150 3.09 -31.64 12.77
N ARG A 151 2.38 -31.61 13.92
CA ARG A 151 2.01 -30.37 14.62
C ARG A 151 3.19 -29.55 15.15
N PHE A 152 4.38 -30.14 15.16
CA PHE A 152 5.60 -29.51 15.67
C PHE A 152 6.67 -29.28 14.60
N TRP A 153 6.35 -29.54 13.33
CA TRP A 153 7.26 -29.24 12.22
C TRP A 153 7.20 -27.74 11.95
N ARG A 154 8.31 -27.03 12.16
CA ARG A 154 8.46 -25.56 12.03
C ARG A 154 9.65 -25.22 11.15
#